data_AF-A0A958EI48-F1
#
_entry.id   AF-A0A958EI48-F1
#
_cell.length_a   1.000
_cell.length_b   1.000
_cell.length_c   1.000
_cell.angle_alpha   90.00
_cell.angle_beta   90.00
_cell.angle_gamma   90.00
#
_symmetry.space_group_name_H-M   'P 1'
#
loop_
_entity.id
_entity.type
_entity.pdbx_description
1 polymer ?
#
loop_
_entity_poly.entity_id
_entity_poly.type
_entity_poly.pdbx_seq_one_letter_code
_entity_poly.pdbx_strand_id
1 'polypeptide(L)'
;ADYDRDGDIDLFIGSRSIPWQYGMTPESYLLQNDGRGFFSLADAAWNDAVSQIGMVTDAAWADIDRDGAADLVVVGEWMPVTVLRNTGQGWENITEAAGLARSNGFWNCLEIADLNGDGYPDLIAGNLGFNSKIRVSEEQPATLYISDFDRNGLLDPITAFYKGGQNYPLPLLKELLAQLPYLRERFPNNASYAGQTVSEVFTPEELEHATRNQVFTTASSVFYGSAAGRFTARELPREAQYSSVFAIEVLDANGDGKADLLLGGNFYGYTPQLGRQDASFGNLLEVDGEGGFAVIPPTQSGIFVRGQVRDITRLKVRGREVVILARNDAPAVVYQEQ
;
A
#
# COMPACT_ATOMS: atom_id res chain seq x y z
N ALA A 1 -0.31 17.73 8.64
CA ALA A 1 -0.74 18.99 7.99
C ALA A 1 -1.44 19.83 9.05
N ASP A 2 -1.71 21.11 8.78
CA ASP A 2 -2.62 21.91 9.60
C ASP A 2 -4.06 21.52 9.23
N TYR A 3 -4.65 20.56 9.95
CA TYR A 3 -5.94 19.97 9.54
C TYR A 3 -7.14 20.80 10.00
N ASP A 4 -7.02 21.56 11.08
CA ASP A 4 -8.07 22.41 11.63
C ASP A 4 -7.91 23.90 11.27
N ARG A 5 -6.85 24.24 10.54
CA ARG A 5 -6.54 25.57 10.00
C ARG A 5 -6.24 26.59 11.09
N ASP A 6 -5.67 26.15 12.22
CA ASP A 6 -5.27 27.04 13.31
C ASP A 6 -3.86 27.66 13.12
N GLY A 7 -3.13 27.20 12.10
CA GLY A 7 -1.82 27.69 11.71
C GLY A 7 -0.65 26.83 12.22
N ASP A 8 -0.92 25.80 13.00
CA ASP A 8 0.07 24.89 13.55
C ASP A 8 0.06 23.53 12.81
N ILE A 9 1.22 22.88 12.73
CA ILE A 9 1.32 21.59 12.03
C ILE A 9 0.96 20.45 12.97
N ASP A 10 -0.06 19.68 12.61
CA ASP A 10 -0.50 18.48 13.30
C ASP A 10 0.08 17.20 12.73
N LEU A 11 -0.13 16.10 13.45
CA LEU A 11 0.45 14.79 13.16
C LEU A 11 -0.61 13.70 13.08
N PHE A 12 -0.63 12.98 11.96
CA PHE A 12 -1.28 11.68 11.85
C PHE A 12 -0.24 10.56 12.04
N ILE A 13 -0.57 9.57 12.87
CA ILE A 13 0.24 8.38 13.12
C ILE A 13 -0.56 7.16 12.69
N GLY A 14 -0.18 6.60 11.54
CA GLY A 14 -0.72 5.33 11.05
C GLY A 14 -0.05 4.14 11.73
N SER A 15 -0.85 3.16 12.15
CA SER A 15 -0.36 1.88 12.68
C SER A 15 -0.59 0.76 11.67
N ARG A 16 0.39 -0.14 11.54
CA ARG A 16 0.33 -1.26 10.58
C ARG A 16 -0.12 -2.58 11.18
N SER A 17 0.34 -2.92 12.38
CA SER A 17 0.16 -4.28 12.91
C SER A 17 0.11 -4.32 14.43
N ILE A 18 -0.78 -5.18 14.95
CA ILE A 18 -0.81 -5.57 16.37
C ILE A 18 0.05 -6.83 16.54
N PRO A 19 0.99 -6.88 17.50
CA PRO A 19 1.78 -8.08 17.77
C PRO A 19 0.89 -9.31 17.98
N TRP A 20 1.23 -10.41 17.30
CA TRP A 20 0.50 -11.70 17.34
C TRP A 20 -0.93 -11.68 16.78
N GLN A 21 -1.35 -10.59 16.15
CA GLN A 21 -2.70 -10.42 15.60
C GLN A 21 -2.65 -9.79 14.20
N TYR A 22 -1.73 -10.28 13.35
CA TYR A 22 -1.59 -9.78 11.98
C TYR A 22 -2.92 -9.90 11.22
N GLY A 23 -3.30 -8.84 10.51
CA GLY A 23 -4.60 -8.76 9.83
C GLY A 23 -5.67 -8.03 10.63
N MET A 24 -5.53 -7.90 11.94
CA MET A 24 -6.42 -7.04 12.73
C MET A 24 -6.05 -5.58 12.53
N THR A 25 -7.06 -4.71 12.54
CA THR A 25 -6.87 -3.26 12.42
C THR A 25 -6.27 -2.70 13.72
N PRO A 26 -5.02 -2.21 13.71
CA PRO A 26 -4.45 -1.52 14.86
C PRO A 26 -5.04 -0.11 15.03
N GLU A 27 -4.87 0.47 16.22
CA GLU A 27 -5.23 1.86 16.47
C GLU A 27 -4.26 2.82 15.78
N SER A 28 -4.79 3.73 14.96
CA SER A 28 -4.08 4.91 14.46
C SER A 28 -4.52 6.16 15.21
N TYR A 29 -3.75 7.24 15.14
CA TYR A 29 -3.97 8.42 15.97
C TYR A 29 -3.85 9.72 15.16
N LEU A 30 -4.75 10.67 15.42
CA LEU A 30 -4.55 12.06 15.03
C LEU A 30 -4.19 12.87 16.27
N LEU A 31 -3.07 13.58 16.21
CA LEU A 31 -2.54 14.39 17.29
C LEU A 31 -2.54 15.86 16.89
N GLN A 32 -3.27 16.67 17.65
CA GLN A 32 -3.33 18.12 17.50
C GLN A 32 -2.15 18.79 18.21
N ASN A 33 -1.53 19.76 17.54
CA ASN A 33 -0.46 20.59 18.08
C ASN A 33 -1.03 21.86 18.73
N ASP A 34 -0.46 22.30 19.86
CA ASP A 34 -0.87 23.53 20.55
C ASP A 34 -0.06 24.79 20.14
N GLY A 35 0.66 24.71 19.03
CA GLY A 35 1.58 25.74 18.53
C GLY A 35 2.89 25.90 19.30
N ARG A 36 3.06 25.17 20.40
CA ARG A 36 4.31 25.14 21.19
C ARG A 36 5.03 23.80 21.05
N GLY A 37 4.54 22.93 20.18
CA GLY A 37 5.08 21.59 19.95
C GLY A 37 4.62 20.56 20.98
N PHE A 38 3.56 20.84 21.74
CA PHE A 38 2.89 19.83 22.56
C PHE A 38 1.75 19.23 21.76
N PHE A 39 1.73 17.90 21.71
CA PHE A 39 0.75 17.13 20.97
C PHE A 39 -0.22 16.43 21.92
N SER A 40 -1.51 16.57 21.67
CA SER A 40 -2.59 15.85 22.35
C SER A 40 -3.45 15.11 21.35
N LEU A 41 -4.15 14.06 21.79
CA LEU A 41 -5.12 13.38 20.94
C LEU A 41 -6.18 14.38 20.45
N ALA A 42 -6.44 14.40 19.16
CA ALA A 42 -7.50 15.21 18.58
C ALA A 42 -8.87 14.82 19.13
N ASP A 43 -9.83 15.73 19.06
CA ASP A 43 -11.21 15.48 19.48
C ASP A 43 -11.81 14.24 18.79
N ALA A 44 -12.78 13.61 19.46
CA ALA A 44 -13.40 12.36 19.00
C ALA A 44 -13.96 12.44 17.57
N ALA A 45 -14.50 13.60 17.17
CA ALA A 45 -15.01 13.83 15.81
C ALA A 45 -13.94 13.64 14.71
N TRP A 46 -12.67 13.78 15.06
CA TRP A 46 -11.54 13.57 14.18
C TRP A 46 -10.83 12.24 14.47
N ASN A 47 -10.53 11.96 15.74
CA ASN A 47 -9.71 10.80 16.07
C ASN A 47 -10.45 9.46 15.85
N ASP A 48 -11.76 9.39 16.13
CA ASP A 48 -12.50 8.12 16.05
C ASP A 48 -12.53 7.58 14.61
N ALA A 49 -12.66 8.47 13.62
CA ALA A 49 -12.72 8.10 12.21
C ALA A 49 -11.39 7.55 11.67
N VAL A 50 -10.24 7.97 12.23
CA VAL A 50 -8.92 7.44 11.87
C VAL A 50 -8.50 6.25 12.73
N SER A 51 -9.09 6.09 13.92
CA SER A 51 -8.65 5.10 14.92
C SER A 51 -8.67 3.66 14.41
N GLN A 52 -9.62 3.31 13.55
CA GLN A 52 -9.80 1.96 13.00
C GLN A 52 -9.78 1.95 11.47
N ILE A 53 -8.87 2.73 10.87
CA ILE A 53 -8.85 2.96 9.43
C ILE A 53 -8.22 1.82 8.61
N GLY A 54 -7.45 0.93 9.25
CA GLY A 54 -6.84 -0.24 8.61
C GLY A 54 -5.38 -0.45 9.00
N MET A 55 -4.69 -1.31 8.25
CA MET A 55 -3.26 -1.61 8.46
C MET A 55 -2.38 -0.64 7.68
N VAL A 56 -2.24 0.57 8.19
CA VAL A 56 -1.63 1.70 7.49
C VAL A 56 -0.14 1.46 7.19
N THR A 57 0.24 1.68 5.93
CA THR A 57 1.66 1.71 5.51
C THR A 57 2.11 3.12 5.14
N ASP A 58 1.20 3.95 4.66
CA ASP A 58 1.51 5.32 4.25
C ASP A 58 0.25 6.20 4.24
N ALA A 59 0.45 7.51 4.32
CA ALA A 59 -0.62 8.50 4.28
C ALA A 59 -0.12 9.85 3.74
N ALA A 60 -0.99 10.55 3.02
CA ALA A 60 -0.70 11.85 2.45
C ALA A 60 -1.86 12.82 2.67
N TRP A 61 -1.53 14.10 2.77
CA TRP A 61 -2.48 15.19 2.92
C TRP A 61 -2.65 15.91 1.58
N ALA A 62 -3.89 16.12 1.15
CA ALA A 62 -4.20 16.85 -0.08
C ALA A 62 -5.59 17.48 -0.03
N ASP A 63 -5.80 18.55 -0.78
CA ASP A 63 -7.12 19.15 -0.96
C ASP A 63 -7.83 18.46 -2.13
N ILE A 64 -8.50 17.34 -1.86
CA ILE A 64 -9.02 16.41 -2.89
C ILE A 64 -10.24 17.01 -3.59
N ASP A 65 -11.11 17.69 -2.85
CA ASP A 65 -12.31 18.33 -3.40
C ASP A 65 -12.16 19.83 -3.68
N ARG A 66 -10.98 20.39 -3.42
CA ARG A 66 -10.58 21.77 -3.76
C ARG A 66 -11.34 22.83 -2.97
N ASP A 67 -11.70 22.53 -1.73
CA ASP A 67 -12.36 23.44 -0.81
C ASP A 67 -11.36 24.23 0.09
N GLY A 68 -10.07 23.96 -0.10
CA GLY A 68 -8.95 24.54 0.64
C GLY A 68 -8.63 23.82 1.95
N ALA A 69 -9.31 22.71 2.28
CA ALA A 69 -9.04 21.91 3.48
C ALA A 69 -8.07 20.79 3.13
N ALA A 70 -7.21 20.43 4.08
CA ALA A 70 -6.41 19.23 3.92
C ALA A 70 -7.28 18.00 4.23
N ASP A 71 -7.55 17.19 3.21
CA ASP A 71 -8.09 15.85 3.33
C ASP A 71 -6.97 14.85 3.60
N LEU A 72 -7.32 13.71 4.20
CA LEU A 72 -6.38 12.64 4.51
C LEU A 72 -6.61 11.44 3.59
N VAL A 73 -5.58 11.07 2.83
CA VAL A 73 -5.54 9.84 2.04
C VAL A 73 -4.65 8.83 2.73
N VAL A 74 -5.15 7.61 2.92
CA VAL A 74 -4.45 6.55 3.65
C VAL A 74 -4.42 5.28 2.81
N VAL A 75 -3.25 4.64 2.76
CA VAL A 75 -3.07 3.33 2.14
C VAL A 75 -2.44 2.35 3.11
N GLY A 76 -2.65 1.07 2.86
CA GLY A 76 -2.13 0.02 3.71
C GLY A 76 -2.31 -1.39 3.15
N GLU A 77 -1.90 -2.36 3.94
CA GLU A 77 -2.11 -3.77 3.60
C GLU A 77 -3.56 -4.17 3.81
N TRP A 78 -4.10 -4.97 2.89
CA TRP A 78 -5.44 -5.56 3.00
C TRP A 78 -6.61 -4.55 3.02
N MET A 79 -6.34 -3.27 2.80
CA MET A 79 -7.32 -2.18 2.83
C MET A 79 -7.38 -1.44 1.49
N PRO A 80 -8.50 -0.78 1.14
CA PRO A 80 -8.57 0.08 -0.03
C PRO A 80 -7.72 1.33 0.15
N VAL A 81 -7.41 2.01 -0.96
CA VAL A 81 -7.03 3.43 -0.91
C VAL A 81 -8.19 4.19 -0.29
N THR A 82 -7.97 4.75 0.89
CA THR A 82 -9.01 5.32 1.74
C THR A 82 -8.88 6.83 1.73
N VAL A 83 -9.99 7.54 1.49
CA VAL A 83 -10.03 9.01 1.47
C VAL A 83 -10.98 9.51 2.55
N LEU A 84 -10.45 10.30 3.47
CA LEU A 84 -11.20 10.99 4.51
C LEU A 84 -11.24 12.48 4.17
N ARG A 85 -12.43 12.97 3.78
CA ARG A 85 -12.67 14.38 3.52
C ARG A 85 -12.79 15.16 4.82
N ASN A 86 -12.13 16.30 4.89
CA ASN A 86 -12.23 17.27 5.96
C ASN A 86 -13.51 18.10 5.82
N THR A 87 -14.43 18.00 6.78
CA THR A 87 -15.69 18.80 6.75
C THR A 87 -15.60 20.10 7.57
N GLY A 88 -14.43 20.39 8.15
CA GLY A 88 -14.22 21.43 9.15
C GLY A 88 -14.77 21.10 10.55
N GLN A 89 -15.53 20.02 10.70
CA GLN A 89 -16.08 19.56 11.99
C GLN A 89 -15.70 18.10 12.33
N GLY A 90 -15.00 17.42 11.42
CA GLY A 90 -14.68 16.01 11.50
C GLY A 90 -14.38 15.43 10.10
N TRP A 91 -14.11 14.14 10.06
CA TRP A 91 -13.88 13.40 8.82
C TRP A 91 -15.16 12.81 8.24
N GLU A 92 -15.28 12.86 6.92
CA GLU A 92 -16.20 12.04 6.15
C GLU A 92 -15.43 11.03 5.31
N ASN A 93 -15.71 9.73 5.48
CA ASN A 93 -15.10 8.71 4.64
C ASN A 93 -15.81 8.65 3.28
N ILE A 94 -15.18 9.20 2.24
CA ILE A 94 -15.71 9.26 0.88
C ILE A 94 -15.22 8.11 -0.01
N THR A 95 -14.49 7.13 0.53
CA THR A 95 -13.84 6.04 -0.24
C THR A 95 -14.80 5.33 -1.20
N GLU A 96 -16.00 4.99 -0.75
CA GLU A 96 -17.00 4.34 -1.61
C GLU A 96 -17.56 5.29 -2.67
N ALA A 97 -17.97 6.50 -2.26
CA ALA A 97 -18.51 7.51 -3.17
C ALA A 97 -17.50 7.92 -4.25
N ALA A 98 -16.21 7.93 -3.90
CA ALA A 98 -15.10 8.24 -4.79
C ALA A 98 -14.72 7.08 -5.72
N GLY A 99 -15.34 5.90 -5.58
CA GLY A 99 -15.12 4.73 -6.43
C GLY A 99 -13.93 3.85 -6.04
N LEU A 100 -13.42 3.99 -4.80
CA LEU A 100 -12.22 3.32 -4.32
C LEU A 100 -12.52 2.09 -3.43
N ALA A 101 -13.79 1.76 -3.15
CA ALA A 101 -14.16 0.68 -2.23
C ALA A 101 -13.57 -0.71 -2.56
N ARG A 102 -13.24 -0.99 -3.83
CA ARG A 102 -12.64 -2.26 -4.29
C ARG A 102 -11.16 -2.13 -4.64
N SER A 103 -10.50 -1.06 -4.21
CA SER A 103 -9.07 -0.83 -4.44
C SER A 103 -8.16 -1.56 -3.43
N ASN A 104 -8.64 -2.60 -2.74
CA ASN A 104 -7.82 -3.28 -1.74
C ASN A 104 -6.55 -3.88 -2.36
N GLY A 105 -5.41 -3.56 -1.74
CA GLY A 105 -4.08 -3.93 -2.22
C GLY A 105 -3.13 -4.32 -1.09
N PHE A 106 -1.91 -4.66 -1.48
CA PHE A 106 -0.75 -4.70 -0.58
C PHE A 106 0.01 -3.38 -0.75
N TRP A 107 -0.68 -2.27 -0.48
CA TRP A 107 -0.12 -0.94 -0.68
C TRP A 107 1.07 -0.73 0.24
N ASN A 108 2.11 -0.07 -0.28
CA ASN A 108 3.38 0.13 0.42
C ASN A 108 3.73 1.62 0.58
N CYS A 109 3.35 2.45 -0.39
CA CYS A 109 3.62 3.88 -0.41
C CYS A 109 2.56 4.62 -1.22
N LEU A 110 2.43 5.92 -0.98
CA LEU A 110 1.47 6.82 -1.60
C LEU A 110 2.14 8.15 -1.94
N GLU A 111 1.89 8.65 -3.15
CA GLU A 111 2.19 10.03 -3.53
C GLU A 111 0.95 10.67 -4.12
N ILE A 112 0.87 12.01 -4.05
CA ILE A 112 -0.25 12.78 -4.62
C ILE A 112 0.29 13.90 -5.49
N ALA A 113 -0.16 13.95 -6.74
CA ALA A 113 0.17 15.00 -7.70
C ALA A 113 -0.90 15.10 -8.79
N ASP A 114 -0.96 16.23 -9.49
CA ASP A 114 -1.74 16.37 -10.72
C ASP A 114 -0.87 15.90 -11.89
N LEU A 115 -1.07 14.67 -12.36
CA LEU A 115 -0.24 14.05 -13.38
C LEU A 115 -0.72 14.35 -14.80
N ASN A 116 -2.03 14.56 -14.98
CA ASN A 116 -2.63 14.83 -16.29
C ASN A 116 -2.84 16.34 -16.55
N GLY A 117 -2.59 17.20 -15.56
CA GLY A 117 -2.70 18.65 -15.66
C GLY A 117 -4.14 19.18 -15.64
N ASP A 118 -5.11 18.39 -15.16
CA ASP A 118 -6.52 18.79 -15.13
C ASP A 118 -6.90 19.60 -13.87
N GLY A 119 -5.94 19.78 -12.96
CA GLY A 119 -6.09 20.54 -11.73
C GLY A 119 -6.79 19.79 -10.60
N TYR A 120 -6.98 18.47 -10.72
CA TYR A 120 -7.46 17.60 -9.64
C TYR A 120 -6.31 16.69 -9.16
N PRO A 121 -6.19 16.43 -7.84
CA PRO A 121 -5.15 15.54 -7.35
C PRO A 121 -5.34 14.09 -7.82
N ASP A 122 -4.28 13.47 -8.32
CA ASP A 122 -4.20 12.05 -8.61
C ASP A 122 -3.46 11.31 -7.48
N LEU A 123 -3.87 10.07 -7.18
CA LEU A 123 -3.24 9.25 -6.14
C LEU A 123 -2.33 8.20 -6.80
N ILE A 124 -1.03 8.24 -6.54
CA ILE A 124 -0.06 7.27 -7.05
C ILE A 124 0.27 6.30 -5.92
N ALA A 125 -0.15 5.03 -6.05
CA ALA A 125 0.03 4.03 -5.01
C ALA A 125 0.95 2.88 -5.46
N GLY A 126 2.01 2.64 -4.68
CA GLY A 126 2.93 1.51 -4.87
C GLY A 126 2.41 0.24 -4.22
N ASN A 127 2.47 -0.89 -4.94
CA ASN A 127 1.92 -2.19 -4.51
C ASN A 127 2.95 -3.32 -4.72
N LEU A 128 2.53 -4.57 -4.51
CA LEU A 128 3.33 -5.80 -4.61
C LEU A 128 3.88 -6.09 -6.02
N GLY A 129 3.18 -5.63 -7.05
CA GLY A 129 3.47 -5.93 -8.46
C GLY A 129 3.01 -7.32 -8.92
N PHE A 130 3.26 -7.63 -10.19
CA PHE A 130 2.89 -8.89 -10.82
C PHE A 130 3.94 -9.99 -10.66
N ASN A 131 5.15 -9.67 -10.18
CA ASN A 131 6.19 -10.66 -9.94
C ASN A 131 6.08 -11.29 -8.54
N SER A 132 4.94 -11.95 -8.31
CA SER A 132 4.63 -12.72 -7.10
C SER A 132 4.01 -14.06 -7.46
N LYS A 133 3.83 -14.98 -6.51
CA LYS A 133 2.95 -16.15 -6.69
C LYS A 133 1.48 -15.82 -6.43
N ILE A 134 1.23 -14.73 -5.71
CA ILE A 134 -0.11 -14.25 -5.42
C ILE A 134 -0.63 -13.57 -6.69
N ARG A 135 -1.72 -14.11 -7.24
CA ARG A 135 -2.49 -13.54 -8.35
C ARG A 135 -3.90 -13.31 -7.85
N VAL A 136 -4.46 -12.17 -8.22
CA VAL A 136 -5.75 -11.72 -7.73
C VAL A 136 -6.59 -11.15 -8.86
N SER A 137 -7.90 -11.17 -8.67
CA SER A 137 -8.88 -10.37 -9.40
C SER A 137 -10.05 -10.05 -8.47
N GLU A 138 -11.05 -9.30 -8.93
CA GLU A 138 -12.27 -9.07 -8.16
C GLU A 138 -13.01 -10.36 -7.81
N GLU A 139 -13.04 -11.33 -8.75
CA GLU A 139 -13.70 -12.62 -8.56
C GLU A 139 -12.83 -13.63 -7.80
N GLN A 140 -11.51 -13.44 -7.83
CA GLN A 140 -10.52 -14.35 -7.24
C GLN A 140 -9.53 -13.58 -6.35
N PRO A 141 -9.99 -12.95 -5.26
CA PRO A 141 -9.13 -12.16 -4.40
C PRO A 141 -8.19 -13.04 -3.57
N ALA A 142 -7.02 -12.50 -3.22
CA ALA A 142 -6.29 -13.05 -2.09
C ALA A 142 -7.11 -12.77 -0.83
N THR A 143 -7.19 -13.73 0.09
CA THR A 143 -8.00 -13.61 1.31
C THR A 143 -7.15 -13.97 2.52
N LEU A 144 -7.17 -13.11 3.53
CA LEU A 144 -6.63 -13.39 4.85
C LEU A 144 -7.79 -13.80 5.76
N TYR A 145 -7.79 -15.05 6.21
CA TYR A 145 -8.71 -15.55 7.22
C TYR A 145 -8.08 -15.38 8.59
N ILE A 146 -8.82 -14.80 9.54
CA ILE A 146 -8.32 -14.56 10.90
C ILE A 146 -9.38 -15.08 11.88
N SER A 147 -9.03 -16.12 12.62
CA SER A 147 -9.87 -16.69 13.66
C SER A 147 -9.00 -17.40 14.69
N ASP A 148 -9.56 -17.81 15.82
CA ASP A 148 -8.90 -18.72 16.77
C ASP A 148 -9.28 -20.16 16.38
N PHE A 149 -8.56 -20.72 15.39
CA PHE A 149 -8.96 -21.98 14.75
C PHE A 149 -8.83 -23.18 15.69
N ASP A 150 -7.84 -23.17 16.58
CA ASP A 150 -7.62 -24.23 17.56
C ASP A 150 -8.21 -23.95 18.95
N ARG A 151 -8.88 -22.80 19.12
CA ARG A 151 -9.59 -22.37 20.34
C ARG A 151 -8.66 -22.19 21.54
N ASN A 152 -7.44 -21.71 21.30
CA ASN A 152 -6.42 -21.49 22.32
C ASN A 152 -6.40 -20.04 22.88
N GLY A 153 -7.23 -19.15 22.33
CA GLY A 153 -7.33 -17.74 22.69
C GLY A 153 -6.41 -16.80 21.89
N LEU A 154 -5.64 -17.31 20.93
CA LEU A 154 -4.80 -16.53 20.02
C LEU A 154 -5.42 -16.53 18.61
N LEU A 155 -5.15 -15.48 17.85
CA LEU A 155 -5.64 -15.37 16.48
C LEU A 155 -4.66 -16.02 15.50
N ASP A 156 -5.24 -16.72 14.53
CA ASP A 156 -4.53 -17.47 13.51
C ASP A 156 -4.76 -16.86 12.12
N PRO A 157 -3.83 -16.02 11.63
CA PRO A 157 -3.89 -15.49 10.28
C PRO A 157 -3.50 -16.55 9.24
N ILE A 158 -4.42 -16.89 8.35
CA ILE A 158 -4.21 -17.82 7.24
C ILE A 158 -4.45 -17.09 5.91
N THR A 159 -3.37 -16.78 5.20
CA THR A 159 -3.45 -16.22 3.85
C THR A 159 -3.79 -17.31 2.84
N ALA A 160 -4.66 -17.00 1.89
CA ALA A 160 -5.05 -17.87 0.79
C ALA A 160 -5.11 -17.11 -0.54
N PHE A 161 -4.95 -17.84 -1.63
CA PHE A 161 -5.02 -17.30 -2.99
C PHE A 161 -5.61 -18.32 -3.96
N TYR A 162 -6.13 -17.82 -5.08
CA TYR A 162 -6.72 -18.66 -6.11
C TYR A 162 -5.68 -19.22 -7.07
N LYS A 163 -5.85 -20.50 -7.44
CA LYS A 163 -5.10 -21.16 -8.50
C LYS A 163 -6.03 -22.11 -9.25
N GLY A 164 -6.16 -21.92 -10.57
CA GLY A 164 -7.05 -22.77 -11.38
C GLY A 164 -8.51 -22.74 -10.91
N GLY A 165 -8.98 -21.60 -10.40
CA GLY A 165 -10.37 -21.42 -9.95
C GLY A 165 -10.68 -21.87 -8.52
N GLN A 166 -9.71 -22.42 -7.79
CA GLN A 166 -9.90 -22.88 -6.41
C GLN A 166 -9.00 -22.09 -5.46
N ASN A 167 -9.46 -21.92 -4.21
CA ASN A 167 -8.76 -21.13 -3.19
C ASN A 167 -7.90 -22.04 -2.29
N TYR A 168 -6.60 -21.81 -2.26
CA TYR A 168 -5.62 -22.63 -1.54
C TYR A 168 -4.95 -21.82 -0.43
N PRO A 169 -4.66 -22.43 0.74
CA PRO A 169 -3.82 -21.77 1.73
C PRO A 169 -2.41 -21.54 1.18
N LEU A 170 -1.86 -20.36 1.44
CA LEU A 170 -0.48 -20.01 1.12
C LEU A 170 0.54 -20.73 2.02
N PRO A 171 0.31 -20.90 3.34
CA PRO A 171 1.26 -21.59 4.21
C PRO A 171 1.54 -23.03 3.75
N LEU A 172 2.81 -23.43 3.82
CA LEU A 172 3.16 -24.83 3.66
C LEU A 172 2.69 -25.64 4.88
N LEU A 173 2.53 -26.96 4.72
CA LEU A 173 2.11 -27.85 5.81
C LEU A 173 2.96 -27.67 7.08
N LYS A 174 4.28 -27.51 6.95
CA LYS A 174 5.17 -27.30 8.11
C LYS A 174 4.81 -26.03 8.89
N GLU A 175 4.52 -24.94 8.18
CA GLU A 175 4.16 -23.64 8.77
C GLU A 175 2.77 -23.74 9.40
N LEU A 176 1.83 -24.32 8.66
CA LEU A 176 0.46 -24.54 9.12
C LEU A 176 0.42 -25.40 10.39
N LEU A 177 1.18 -26.50 10.48
CA LEU A 177 1.23 -27.36 11.67
C LEU A 177 2.01 -26.76 12.85
N ALA A 178 2.87 -25.77 12.59
CA ALA A 178 3.53 -25.02 13.66
C ALA A 178 2.54 -24.08 14.36
N GLN A 179 1.55 -23.58 13.61
CA GLN A 179 0.50 -22.70 14.09
C GLN A 179 -0.71 -23.50 14.61
N LEU A 180 -1.13 -24.55 13.90
CA LEU A 180 -2.34 -25.34 14.15
C LEU A 180 -2.00 -26.84 14.28
N PRO A 181 -1.50 -27.30 15.44
CA PRO A 181 -1.05 -28.69 15.62
C PRO A 181 -2.14 -29.75 15.42
N TYR A 182 -3.42 -29.42 15.67
CA TYR A 182 -4.55 -30.36 15.55
C TYR A 182 -4.72 -30.90 14.12
N LEU A 183 -4.31 -30.12 13.10
CA LEU A 183 -4.37 -30.53 11.70
C LEU A 183 -3.45 -31.72 11.37
N ARG A 184 -2.50 -32.08 12.25
CA ARG A 184 -1.57 -33.19 12.04
C ARG A 184 -2.28 -34.54 11.90
N GLU A 185 -3.41 -34.73 12.58
CA GLU A 185 -4.19 -35.98 12.46
C GLU A 185 -4.77 -36.17 11.06
N ARG A 186 -5.19 -35.07 10.41
CA ARG A 186 -5.76 -35.07 9.06
C ARG A 186 -4.69 -35.01 7.97
N PHE A 187 -3.59 -34.28 8.24
CA PHE A 187 -2.51 -34.04 7.30
C PHE A 187 -1.14 -34.45 7.88
N PRO A 188 -0.86 -35.77 8.02
CA PRO A 188 0.38 -36.23 8.64
C PRO A 188 1.63 -36.00 7.77
N ASN A 189 1.49 -35.70 6.48
CA ASN A 189 2.61 -35.48 5.56
C ASN A 189 2.23 -34.57 4.38
N ASN A 190 3.24 -34.07 3.65
CA ASN A 190 3.02 -33.15 2.53
C ASN A 190 2.13 -33.73 1.41
N ALA A 191 2.13 -35.05 1.19
CA ALA A 191 1.29 -35.67 0.16
C ALA A 191 -0.20 -35.60 0.53
N SER A 192 -0.55 -35.71 1.81
CA SER A 192 -1.94 -35.54 2.27
C SER A 192 -2.45 -34.10 2.19
N TYR A 193 -1.56 -33.12 2.29
CA TYR A 193 -1.90 -31.68 2.25
C TYR A 193 -1.83 -31.08 0.83
N ALA A 194 -1.02 -31.66 -0.06
CA ALA A 194 -0.84 -31.15 -1.40
C ALA A 194 -2.17 -31.08 -2.15
N GLY A 195 -2.53 -29.88 -2.62
CA GLY A 195 -3.76 -29.66 -3.38
C GLY A 195 -5.03 -29.56 -2.53
N GLN A 196 -4.92 -29.43 -1.21
CA GLN A 196 -6.07 -29.16 -0.35
C GLN A 196 -6.45 -27.68 -0.40
N THR A 197 -7.71 -27.39 -0.72
CA THR A 197 -8.30 -26.05 -0.69
C THR A 197 -8.56 -25.58 0.74
N VAL A 198 -8.78 -24.28 0.94
CA VAL A 198 -9.12 -23.71 2.25
C VAL A 198 -10.34 -24.42 2.87
N SER A 199 -11.37 -24.70 2.07
CA SER A 199 -12.58 -25.41 2.49
C SER A 199 -12.39 -26.90 2.77
N GLU A 200 -11.31 -27.50 2.28
CA GLU A 200 -10.95 -28.88 2.62
C GLU A 200 -10.05 -28.94 3.85
N VAL A 201 -9.26 -27.89 4.12
CA VAL A 201 -8.43 -27.78 5.31
C VAL A 201 -9.28 -27.38 6.53
N PHE A 202 -10.13 -26.38 6.40
CA PHE A 202 -10.96 -25.85 7.48
C PHE A 202 -12.44 -26.17 7.27
N THR A 203 -13.13 -26.42 8.37
CA THR A 203 -14.57 -26.66 8.38
C THR A 203 -15.36 -25.39 8.05
N PRO A 204 -16.59 -25.51 7.54
CA PRO A 204 -17.45 -24.35 7.30
C PRO A 204 -17.69 -23.50 8.56
N GLU A 205 -17.84 -24.13 9.73
CA GLU A 205 -18.01 -23.45 11.02
C GLU A 205 -16.79 -22.59 11.39
N GLU A 206 -15.58 -23.15 11.25
CA GLU A 206 -14.32 -22.43 11.46
C GLU A 206 -14.19 -21.21 10.52
N LEU A 207 -14.61 -21.34 9.26
CA LEU A 207 -14.51 -20.26 8.27
C LEU A 207 -15.63 -19.21 8.39
N GLU A 208 -16.77 -19.55 8.97
CA GLU A 208 -17.89 -18.61 9.21
C GLU A 208 -17.54 -17.59 10.28
N HIS A 209 -16.80 -18.01 11.32
CA HIS A 209 -16.34 -17.13 12.41
C HIS A 209 -15.05 -16.36 12.11
N ALA A 210 -14.44 -16.58 10.94
CA ALA A 210 -13.22 -15.91 10.57
C ALA A 210 -13.49 -14.51 10.01
N THR A 211 -12.78 -13.51 10.53
CA THR A 211 -12.63 -12.22 9.87
C THR A 211 -11.92 -12.44 8.53
N ARG A 212 -12.37 -11.73 7.49
CA ARG A 212 -11.84 -11.86 6.13
C ARG A 212 -11.39 -10.50 5.62
N ASN A 213 -10.11 -10.35 5.39
CA ASN A 213 -9.59 -9.23 4.63
C ASN A 213 -9.24 -9.70 3.22
N GLN A 214 -9.53 -8.89 2.22
CA GLN A 214 -9.38 -9.28 0.82
C GLN A 214 -8.54 -8.27 0.05
N VAL A 215 -7.79 -8.77 -0.92
CA VAL A 215 -7.02 -7.96 -1.87
C VAL A 215 -7.48 -8.30 -3.29
N PHE A 216 -7.88 -7.26 -4.02
CA PHE A 216 -8.45 -7.37 -5.38
C PHE A 216 -7.43 -6.99 -6.45
N THR A 217 -6.37 -6.25 -6.09
CA THR A 217 -5.28 -5.89 -7.00
C THR A 217 -3.91 -5.94 -6.33
N THR A 218 -2.91 -6.39 -7.09
CA THR A 218 -1.49 -6.27 -6.71
C THR A 218 -0.76 -5.26 -7.58
N ALA A 219 -1.45 -4.59 -8.51
CA ALA A 219 -0.83 -3.63 -9.40
C ALA A 219 -0.51 -2.34 -8.64
N SER A 220 0.70 -1.81 -8.86
CA SER A 220 0.98 -0.41 -8.57
C SER A 220 0.21 0.44 -9.57
N SER A 221 -0.50 1.47 -9.11
CA SER A 221 -1.52 2.16 -9.91
C SER A 221 -1.55 3.65 -9.64
N VAL A 222 -2.02 4.41 -10.62
CA VAL A 222 -2.50 5.77 -10.46
C VAL A 222 -4.03 5.75 -10.40
N PHE A 223 -4.60 6.50 -9.48
CA PHE A 223 -6.02 6.76 -9.39
C PHE A 223 -6.23 8.22 -9.82
N TYR A 224 -6.69 8.40 -11.05
CA TYR A 224 -6.88 9.73 -11.62
C TYR A 224 -8.11 10.40 -11.03
N GLY A 225 -7.91 11.57 -10.42
CA GLY A 225 -8.96 12.40 -9.83
C GLY A 225 -9.84 13.03 -10.90
N SER A 226 -10.98 13.59 -10.49
CA SER A 226 -11.86 14.32 -11.41
C SER A 226 -12.72 15.33 -10.68
N ALA A 227 -13.26 16.29 -11.44
CA ALA A 227 -14.25 17.26 -10.97
C ALA A 227 -15.49 16.67 -10.29
N ALA A 228 -15.80 15.40 -10.56
CA ALA A 228 -16.92 14.71 -9.94
C ALA A 228 -16.60 14.15 -8.55
N GLY A 229 -15.37 14.34 -8.03
CA GLY A 229 -14.91 13.73 -6.78
C GLY A 229 -14.75 12.21 -6.89
N ARG A 230 -14.53 11.69 -8.11
CA ARG A 230 -14.36 10.26 -8.38
C ARG A 230 -12.98 9.98 -8.94
N PHE A 231 -12.47 8.81 -8.59
CA PHE A 231 -11.19 8.31 -9.06
C PHE A 231 -11.35 7.20 -10.10
N THR A 232 -10.50 7.24 -11.13
CA THR A 232 -10.39 6.17 -12.13
C THR A 232 -9.01 5.53 -12.04
N ALA A 233 -8.98 4.23 -11.71
CA ALA A 233 -7.73 3.49 -11.59
C ALA A 233 -7.11 3.20 -12.98
N ARG A 234 -5.79 3.40 -13.08
CA ARG A 234 -4.96 3.00 -14.22
C ARG A 234 -3.68 2.37 -13.68
N GLU A 235 -3.40 1.15 -14.11
CA GLU A 235 -2.18 0.44 -13.71
C GLU A 235 -0.94 1.13 -14.30
N LEU A 236 0.14 1.19 -13.51
CA LEU A 236 1.45 1.59 -14.01
C LEU A 236 2.00 0.52 -14.99
N PRO A 237 2.91 0.89 -15.91
CA PRO A 237 3.49 -0.04 -16.89
C PRO A 237 4.07 -1.30 -16.27
N ARG A 238 4.13 -2.38 -17.05
CA ARG A 238 4.64 -3.70 -16.61
C ARG A 238 6.01 -3.62 -15.91
N GLU A 239 6.88 -2.69 -16.31
CA GLU A 239 8.20 -2.48 -15.73
C GLU A 239 8.14 -2.02 -14.26
N ALA A 240 7.10 -1.27 -13.89
CA ALA A 240 6.79 -0.91 -12.50
C ALA A 240 6.17 -2.08 -11.70
N GLN A 241 5.76 -3.16 -12.37
CA GLN A 241 5.14 -4.34 -11.76
C GLN A 241 6.11 -5.51 -11.58
N TYR A 242 7.37 -5.36 -11.98
CA TYR A 242 8.39 -6.42 -11.87
C TYR A 242 8.82 -6.68 -10.42
N SER A 243 8.52 -5.79 -9.49
CA SER A 243 8.85 -5.93 -8.07
C SER A 243 7.90 -5.07 -7.24
N SER A 244 7.92 -5.20 -5.91
CA SER A 244 7.16 -4.28 -5.05
C SER A 244 7.70 -2.86 -5.20
N VAL A 245 6.82 -1.88 -5.29
CA VAL A 245 7.14 -0.45 -5.22
C VAL A 245 6.99 0.01 -3.78
N PHE A 246 8.02 0.64 -3.21
CA PHE A 246 8.06 1.15 -1.84
C PHE A 246 8.38 2.64 -1.74
N ALA A 247 8.76 3.26 -2.85
CA ALA A 247 9.05 4.69 -2.89
C ALA A 247 8.69 5.22 -4.27
N ILE A 248 8.11 6.41 -4.29
CA ILE A 248 7.70 7.14 -5.47
C ILE A 248 8.18 8.57 -5.25
N GLU A 249 8.77 9.19 -6.27
CA GLU A 249 9.03 10.61 -6.27
C GLU A 249 8.42 11.19 -7.54
N VAL A 250 7.67 12.28 -7.38
CA VAL A 250 7.13 13.06 -8.51
C VAL A 250 8.10 14.19 -8.85
N LEU A 251 8.57 14.25 -10.09
CA LEU A 251 9.56 15.24 -10.54
C LEU A 251 9.36 15.60 -12.01
N ASP A 252 9.95 16.69 -12.48
CA ASP A 252 10.00 17.04 -13.90
C ASP A 252 11.34 16.54 -14.46
N ALA A 253 11.36 15.34 -15.05
CA ALA A 253 12.62 14.65 -15.37
C ALA A 253 13.24 15.14 -16.68
N ASN A 254 12.44 15.72 -17.57
CA ASN A 254 12.86 16.20 -18.89
C ASN A 254 12.78 17.74 -19.04
N GLY A 255 12.34 18.45 -18.02
CA GLY A 255 12.26 19.91 -17.98
C GLY A 255 11.10 20.49 -18.80
N ASP A 256 10.08 19.69 -19.10
CA ASP A 256 8.91 20.13 -19.88
C ASP A 256 7.81 20.77 -19.01
N GLY A 257 8.01 20.81 -17.69
CA GLY A 257 7.10 21.36 -16.71
C GLY A 257 5.96 20.43 -16.29
N LYS A 258 5.98 19.16 -16.71
CA LYS A 258 5.01 18.14 -16.30
C LYS A 258 5.59 17.19 -15.25
N ALA A 259 4.68 16.51 -14.58
CA ALA A 259 5.02 15.54 -13.55
C ALA A 259 5.36 14.18 -14.16
N ASP A 260 6.58 13.71 -13.92
CA ASP A 260 7.08 12.37 -14.17
C ASP A 260 7.24 11.60 -12.84
N LEU A 261 7.39 10.28 -12.93
CA LEU A 261 7.50 9.41 -11.76
C LEU A 261 8.84 8.68 -11.73
N LEU A 262 9.56 8.79 -10.61
CA LEU A 262 10.67 7.90 -10.30
C LEU A 262 10.26 6.92 -9.21
N LEU A 263 10.28 5.63 -9.54
CA LEU A 263 9.89 4.55 -8.63
C LEU A 263 11.10 3.79 -8.12
N GLY A 264 11.01 3.37 -6.87
CA GLY A 264 11.96 2.46 -6.23
C GLY A 264 11.24 1.40 -5.41
N GLY A 265 11.91 0.27 -5.20
CA GLY A 265 11.38 -0.74 -4.29
C GLY A 265 12.29 -1.94 -4.14
N ASN A 266 11.71 -3.14 -4.29
CA ASN A 266 12.24 -4.45 -3.90
C ASN A 266 12.02 -4.83 -2.42
N PHE A 267 11.84 -6.13 -2.19
CA PHE A 267 11.69 -6.70 -0.86
C PHE A 267 12.31 -8.10 -0.79
N TYR A 268 13.21 -8.29 0.18
CA TYR A 268 14.00 -9.52 0.30
C TYR A 268 13.58 -10.40 1.47
N GLY A 269 12.64 -9.94 2.30
CA GLY A 269 12.19 -10.65 3.50
C GLY A 269 11.12 -11.72 3.26
N TYR A 270 10.74 -11.98 2.01
CA TYR A 270 9.77 -13.04 1.72
C TYR A 270 10.34 -14.42 2.02
N THR A 271 9.45 -15.35 2.37
CA THR A 271 9.81 -16.75 2.55
C THR A 271 10.37 -17.34 1.25
N PRO A 272 11.26 -18.34 1.31
CA PRO A 272 11.86 -18.94 0.11
C PRO A 272 10.84 -19.40 -0.94
N GLN A 273 9.64 -19.77 -0.51
CA GLN A 273 8.54 -20.22 -1.36
C GLN A 273 7.93 -19.08 -2.16
N LEU A 274 7.81 -17.88 -1.59
CA LEU A 274 7.34 -16.69 -2.30
C LEU A 274 8.42 -16.10 -3.20
N GLY A 275 9.69 -16.28 -2.81
CA GLY A 275 10.84 -15.80 -3.56
C GLY A 275 11.15 -14.34 -3.26
N ARG A 276 12.41 -13.99 -3.50
CA ARG A 276 12.90 -12.62 -3.36
C ARG A 276 12.37 -11.75 -4.50
N GLN A 277 11.95 -10.52 -4.18
CA GLN A 277 11.63 -9.52 -5.19
C GLN A 277 12.80 -8.57 -5.35
N ASP A 278 13.57 -8.69 -6.43
CA ASP A 278 14.81 -7.94 -6.69
C ASP A 278 14.92 -7.40 -8.13
N ALA A 279 13.79 -7.32 -8.84
CA ALA A 279 13.74 -6.94 -10.25
C ALA A 279 13.42 -5.46 -10.52
N SER A 280 13.30 -4.60 -9.49
CA SER A 280 13.30 -3.14 -9.69
C SER A 280 14.73 -2.61 -9.65
N PHE A 281 15.06 -1.76 -10.63
CA PHE A 281 16.37 -1.11 -10.74
C PHE A 281 16.29 0.43 -10.69
N GLY A 282 15.18 0.96 -10.18
CA GLY A 282 14.81 2.36 -10.39
C GLY A 282 14.10 2.52 -11.73
N ASN A 283 12.83 2.91 -11.69
CA ASN A 283 12.00 3.03 -12.88
C ASN A 283 11.63 4.50 -13.06
N LEU A 284 12.15 5.14 -14.09
CA LEU A 284 11.72 6.48 -14.49
C LEU A 284 10.60 6.34 -15.52
N LEU A 285 9.46 6.95 -15.24
CA LEU A 285 8.28 6.95 -16.09
C LEU A 285 7.98 8.40 -16.47
N GLU A 286 8.02 8.69 -17.77
CA GLU A 286 7.46 9.94 -18.28
C GLU A 286 5.94 9.82 -18.36
N VAL A 287 5.23 10.85 -17.90
CA VAL A 287 3.77 10.89 -18.00
C VAL A 287 3.37 11.71 -19.23
N ASP A 288 2.52 11.15 -20.09
CA ASP A 288 1.94 11.91 -21.19
C ASP A 288 0.79 12.82 -20.71
N GLY A 289 0.44 13.83 -21.50
CA GLY A 289 -0.63 14.78 -21.13
C GLY A 289 -2.04 14.19 -21.07
N GLU A 290 -2.19 12.88 -21.27
CA GLU A 290 -3.45 12.13 -21.12
C GLU A 290 -3.34 11.05 -20.00
N GLY A 291 -2.31 11.14 -19.15
CA GLY A 291 -2.08 10.24 -18.02
C GLY A 291 -1.56 8.84 -18.43
N GLY A 292 -1.05 8.69 -19.64
CA GLY A 292 -0.28 7.51 -20.06
C GLY A 292 1.18 7.59 -19.66
N PHE A 293 1.90 6.48 -19.81
CA PHE A 293 3.24 6.33 -19.27
C PHE A 293 4.21 5.81 -20.32
N ALA A 294 5.36 6.46 -20.45
CA ALA A 294 6.50 5.98 -21.22
C ALA A 294 7.65 5.60 -20.27
N VAL A 295 8.11 4.35 -20.35
CA VAL A 295 9.23 3.89 -19.51
C VAL A 295 10.55 4.37 -20.11
N ILE A 296 11.33 5.12 -19.33
CA ILE A 296 12.67 5.56 -19.74
C ILE A 296 13.69 4.52 -19.29
N PRO A 297 14.39 3.85 -20.23
CA PRO A 297 15.33 2.81 -19.88
C PRO A 297 16.54 3.38 -19.13
N PRO A 298 17.20 2.60 -18.24
CA PRO A 298 18.41 3.02 -17.51
C PRO A 298 19.53 3.57 -18.40
N THR A 299 19.63 3.09 -19.64
CA THR A 299 20.61 3.57 -20.62
C THR A 299 20.38 5.01 -21.07
N GLN A 300 19.15 5.52 -20.92
CA GLN A 300 18.77 6.89 -21.24
C GLN A 300 18.63 7.75 -19.99
N SER A 301 17.98 7.25 -18.94
CA SER A 301 17.79 7.99 -17.68
C SER A 301 19.07 8.11 -16.85
N GLY A 302 20.03 7.20 -17.03
CA GLY A 302 21.21 7.08 -16.16
C GLY A 302 20.91 6.51 -14.78
N ILE A 303 19.64 6.21 -14.48
CA ILE A 303 19.19 5.68 -13.18
C ILE A 303 19.30 4.16 -13.21
N PHE A 304 20.15 3.63 -12.33
CA PHE A 304 20.31 2.18 -12.13
C PHE A 304 20.68 1.88 -10.67
N VAL A 305 19.66 1.63 -9.85
CA VAL A 305 19.83 1.34 -8.41
C VAL A 305 19.53 -0.13 -8.11
N ARG A 306 20.43 -0.80 -7.40
CA ARG A 306 20.19 -2.15 -6.86
C ARG A 306 19.91 -2.08 -5.37
N GLY A 307 19.18 -3.06 -4.85
CA GLY A 307 18.85 -3.15 -3.43
C GLY A 307 17.39 -2.85 -3.15
N GLN A 308 17.04 -2.74 -1.87
CA GLN A 308 15.70 -2.39 -1.42
C GLN A 308 15.63 -0.87 -1.22
N VAL A 309 15.11 -0.14 -2.20
CA VAL A 309 14.84 1.29 -2.05
C VAL A 309 13.63 1.44 -1.13
N ARG A 310 13.73 2.36 -0.16
CA ARG A 310 12.69 2.61 0.85
C ARG A 310 12.14 4.02 0.83
N ASP A 311 12.90 4.94 0.26
CA ASP A 311 12.49 6.32 0.14
C ASP A 311 13.28 6.97 -1.00
N ILE A 312 12.68 7.95 -1.64
CA ILE A 312 13.28 8.76 -2.69
C ILE A 312 12.96 10.20 -2.34
N THR A 313 13.96 11.07 -2.35
CA THR A 313 13.74 12.49 -2.09
C THR A 313 14.64 13.35 -2.94
N ARG A 314 14.19 14.57 -3.23
CA ARG A 314 14.96 15.59 -3.92
C ARG A 314 15.48 16.63 -2.95
N LEU A 315 16.75 17.00 -3.11
CA LEU A 315 17.39 18.05 -2.33
C LEU A 315 18.14 19.03 -3.23
N LYS A 316 18.27 20.28 -2.78
CA LYS A 316 19.15 21.27 -3.40
C LYS A 316 20.49 21.32 -2.68
N VAL A 317 21.54 20.86 -3.34
CA VAL A 317 22.92 20.91 -2.82
C VAL A 317 23.72 21.92 -3.64
N ARG A 318 24.13 23.01 -2.99
CA ARG A 318 24.90 24.11 -3.63
C ARG A 318 24.23 24.65 -4.91
N GLY A 319 22.91 24.77 -4.87
CA GLY A 319 22.11 25.29 -5.98
C GLY A 319 21.82 24.29 -7.11
N ARG A 320 22.23 23.03 -6.96
CA ARG A 320 21.90 21.95 -7.90
C ARG A 320 20.90 20.98 -7.28
N GLU A 321 19.93 20.53 -8.07
CA GLU A 321 19.01 19.49 -7.66
C GLU A 321 19.71 18.13 -7.69
N VAL A 322 19.51 17.34 -6.64
CA VAL A 322 19.98 15.96 -6.53
C VAL A 322 18.83 15.08 -6.08
N VAL A 323 18.78 13.86 -6.61
CA VAL A 323 17.83 12.83 -6.20
C VAL A 323 18.57 11.83 -5.31
N ILE A 324 18.06 11.58 -4.11
CA ILE A 324 18.62 10.65 -3.14
C ILE A 324 17.67 9.47 -3.00
N LEU A 325 18.21 8.25 -3.15
CA LEU A 325 17.48 7.01 -2.94
C LEU A 325 18.02 6.34 -1.68
N ALA A 326 17.20 6.29 -0.64
CA ALA A 326 17.51 5.57 0.60
C ALA A 326 17.32 4.07 0.40
N ARG A 327 18.26 3.27 0.92
CA ARG A 327 18.23 1.81 0.77
C ARG A 327 18.29 1.11 2.12
N ASN A 328 17.47 0.08 2.29
CA ASN A 328 17.51 -0.75 3.49
C ASN A 328 18.82 -1.52 3.55
N ASP A 329 19.55 -1.40 4.67
CA ASP A 329 20.82 -2.08 4.94
C ASP A 329 21.89 -1.86 3.84
N ALA A 330 21.89 -0.67 3.24
CA ALA A 330 22.88 -0.27 2.24
C ALA A 330 23.06 1.26 2.22
N PRO A 331 24.20 1.80 1.72
CA PRO A 331 24.37 3.24 1.56
C PRO A 331 23.31 3.85 0.63
N ALA A 332 22.90 5.09 0.87
CA ALA A 332 22.08 5.83 -0.07
C ALA A 332 22.81 6.02 -1.42
N VAL A 333 22.04 6.15 -2.51
CA VAL A 333 22.56 6.48 -3.84
C VAL A 333 22.09 7.87 -4.21
N VAL A 334 22.98 8.67 -4.79
CA VAL A 334 22.68 10.05 -5.18
C VAL A 334 22.85 10.17 -6.69
N TYR A 335 21.82 10.66 -7.36
CA TYR A 335 21.86 11.08 -8.76
C TYR A 335 21.79 12.61 -8.83
N GLN A 336 22.42 13.15 -9.85
CA GLN A 336 22.38 14.58 -10.15
C GLN A 336 22.16 14.70 -11.66
N GLU A 337 21.30 15.64 -12.04
CA GLU A 337 21.17 16.04 -13.44
C GLU A 337 22.50 16.56 -13.98
N GLN A 338 22.81 16.18 -15.22
CA GLN A 338 24.06 16.53 -15.92
C GLN A 338 23.88 17.77 -16.78
#